data_AF-A0AAD8ZXI8-F1
#
_entry.id   AF-A0AAD8ZXI8-F1
#
_cell.length_a   1.000
_cell.length_b   1.000
_cell.length_c   1.000
_cell.angle_alpha   90.00
_cell.angle_beta   90.00
_cell.angle_gamma   90.00
#
_symmetry.space_group_name_H-M   'P 1'
#
loop_
_entity.id
_entity.type
_entity.pdbx_description
1 polymer ?
#
loop_
_entity_poly.entity_id
_entity_poly.type
_entity_poly.pdbx_seq_one_letter_code
_entity_poly.pdbx_strand_id
1 'polypeptide(L)'
;MTRVPANQRKRKRDESDDKKAATAAPSGSRRRVRARREDEASAPFTETSSARERAQPFLLAVARMPVDMLSTAWSVGKNRPINAAHVQELVHAFRSGGLERRAPENRIVVLCSAEEVRRMLQDGGDERDEDDEDDEDDEDDEDGPRELSFLRWAEVNGTKAEVMAGQHRIQALREYVKETGAP
;
A
#
# COMPACT_ATOMS: atom_id res chain seq x y z
N MET A 1 48.13 39.75 28.17
CA MET A 1 47.88 40.91 29.05
C MET A 1 47.28 42.03 28.21
N THR A 2 46.04 42.44 28.55
CA THR A 2 45.58 43.86 28.67
C THR A 2 45.97 44.87 27.56
N ARG A 3 45.08 45.61 26.89
CA ARG A 3 43.87 46.35 27.35
C ARG A 3 42.88 46.71 26.20
N VAL A 4 41.58 46.69 26.50
CA VAL A 4 40.52 47.59 25.97
C VAL A 4 40.54 48.88 26.85
N PRO A 5 39.91 50.06 26.56
CA PRO A 5 38.94 50.40 25.52
C PRO A 5 39.09 51.82 24.89
N ALA A 6 38.09 52.30 24.12
CA ALA A 6 37.58 53.69 24.23
C ALA A 6 36.22 53.90 23.52
N ASN A 7 35.20 54.31 24.28
CA ASN A 7 33.91 54.82 23.82
C ASN A 7 33.93 56.35 23.95
N GLN A 8 33.47 57.12 22.95
CA GLN A 8 33.08 58.53 23.15
C GLN A 8 31.81 58.94 22.41
N ARG A 9 31.03 59.82 23.07
CA ARG A 9 29.68 60.32 22.73
C ARG A 9 29.72 61.83 22.45
N LYS A 10 28.57 62.43 22.07
CA LYS A 10 28.20 63.89 22.02
C LYS A 10 28.44 64.56 20.65
N ARG A 11 27.70 65.58 20.18
CA ARG A 11 26.59 66.49 20.67
C ARG A 11 25.48 66.54 19.57
N LYS A 12 24.17 66.83 19.77
CA LYS A 12 23.33 67.81 20.53
C LYS A 12 22.99 69.12 19.76
N ARG A 13 21.71 69.55 19.90
CA ARG A 13 20.91 70.70 19.36
C ARG A 13 20.28 70.42 17.98
N ASP A 14 19.03 70.78 17.62
CA ASP A 14 17.87 71.47 18.29
C ASP A 14 16.52 70.79 17.88
N GLU A 15 15.29 71.06 18.34
CA GLU A 15 14.46 72.27 18.66
C GLU A 15 14.02 73.06 17.40
N SER A 16 12.74 73.06 16.97
CA SER A 16 11.59 73.70 17.65
C SER A 16 10.23 72.98 17.49
N ASP A 17 9.31 73.28 18.41
CA ASP A 17 7.92 72.81 18.50
C ASP A 17 6.98 73.84 17.84
N ASP A 18 5.96 73.39 17.07
CA ASP A 18 4.73 74.17 16.90
C ASP A 18 3.53 73.25 16.62
N LYS A 19 2.40 73.54 17.27
CA LYS A 19 1.21 72.68 17.31
C LYS A 19 0.04 73.36 16.63
N LYS A 20 -0.66 72.63 15.75
CA LYS A 20 -2.13 72.71 15.71
C LYS A 20 -2.79 71.46 15.12
N ALA A 21 -3.90 71.08 15.73
CA ALA A 21 -4.67 69.88 15.41
C ALA A 21 -5.67 70.12 14.28
N ALA A 22 -6.10 69.05 13.58
CA ALA A 22 -7.48 68.55 13.68
C ALA A 22 -7.73 67.25 12.87
N THR A 23 -8.86 66.59 13.18
CA THR A 23 -9.65 65.63 12.37
C THR A 23 -9.09 64.25 11.94
N ALA A 24 -9.48 63.24 12.73
CA ALA A 24 -10.26 62.04 12.32
C ALA A 24 -9.71 60.99 11.32
N ALA A 25 -9.34 59.81 11.89
CA ALA A 25 -9.76 58.43 11.57
C ALA A 25 -9.83 57.87 10.11
N PRO A 26 -9.81 56.53 9.94
CA PRO A 26 -8.78 55.60 10.40
C PRO A 26 -8.06 54.90 9.23
N SER A 27 -6.89 54.33 9.53
CA SER A 27 -6.06 53.59 8.57
C SER A 27 -6.68 52.27 8.10
N GLY A 28 -6.45 51.94 6.82
CA GLY A 28 -6.15 50.57 6.41
C GLY A 28 -7.33 49.68 5.95
N SER A 29 -7.52 49.58 4.62
CA SER A 29 -7.99 48.35 3.96
C SER A 29 -7.87 48.43 2.43
N ARG A 30 -6.69 48.12 1.88
CA ARG A 30 -6.55 47.87 0.43
C ARG A 30 -5.32 47.05 -0.01
N ARG A 31 -4.91 46.03 0.77
CA ARG A 31 -3.83 45.10 0.33
C ARG A 31 -3.83 43.71 0.99
N ARG A 32 -4.93 42.94 0.88
CA ARG A 32 -5.00 41.51 1.25
C ARG A 32 -5.79 40.67 0.24
N VAL A 33 -5.30 40.62 -1.01
CA VAL A 33 -5.83 39.74 -2.09
C VAL A 33 -4.70 39.01 -2.85
N ARG A 34 -3.45 39.06 -2.35
CA ARG A 34 -2.27 38.42 -2.97
C ARG A 34 -1.37 37.69 -1.96
N ALA A 35 -1.98 36.95 -1.04
CA ALA A 35 -1.27 36.16 -0.03
C ALA A 35 -2.06 34.88 0.30
N ARG A 36 -2.57 34.20 -0.74
CA ARG A 36 -3.36 32.96 -0.63
C ARG A 36 -3.33 32.10 -1.90
N ARG A 37 -2.24 32.19 -2.67
CA ARG A 37 -2.01 31.44 -3.93
C ARG A 37 -0.55 30.96 -4.10
N GLU A 38 0.28 31.09 -3.06
CA GLU A 38 1.73 30.82 -3.15
C GLU A 38 2.17 29.67 -2.22
N ASP A 39 1.31 29.17 -1.34
CA ASP A 39 1.63 28.08 -0.39
C ASP A 39 1.37 26.65 -0.92
N GLU A 40 0.57 26.48 -1.99
CA GLU A 40 0.31 25.14 -2.59
C GLU A 40 1.41 24.69 -3.58
N ALA A 41 2.35 25.57 -3.94
CA ALA A 41 3.37 25.31 -4.96
C ALA A 41 4.65 24.64 -4.41
N SER A 42 4.67 24.25 -3.13
CA SER A 42 5.89 23.80 -2.43
C SER A 42 5.66 22.61 -1.49
N ALA A 43 4.76 21.69 -1.83
CA ALA A 43 4.76 20.35 -1.24
C ALA A 43 5.93 19.55 -1.83
N PRO A 44 6.94 19.12 -1.05
CA PRO A 44 8.09 18.36 -1.56
C PRO A 44 7.76 16.90 -1.88
N PHE A 45 6.53 16.46 -1.57
CA PHE A 45 6.02 15.12 -1.84
C PHE A 45 4.79 15.23 -2.74
N THR A 46 4.71 14.34 -3.73
CA THR A 46 3.52 14.18 -4.56
C THR A 46 2.79 12.94 -4.10
N GLU A 47 1.60 13.12 -3.53
CA GLU A 47 0.68 12.00 -3.28
C GLU A 47 0.34 11.35 -4.62
N THR A 48 0.70 10.08 -4.76
CA THR A 48 0.53 9.31 -6.01
C THR A 48 0.01 7.93 -5.69
N SER A 49 -0.89 7.43 -6.54
CA SER A 49 -1.46 6.09 -6.40
C SER A 49 -0.36 5.02 -6.36
N SER A 50 -0.45 4.17 -5.35
CA SER A 50 0.43 3.02 -5.15
C SER A 50 0.46 2.10 -6.38
N ALA A 51 1.46 1.22 -6.42
CA ALA A 51 1.52 0.20 -7.46
C ALA A 51 0.29 -0.74 -7.45
N ARG A 52 -0.34 -0.94 -6.28
CA ARG A 52 -1.56 -1.76 -6.13
C ARG A 52 -2.78 -1.07 -6.74
N GLU A 53 -3.01 0.20 -6.42
CA GLU A 53 -4.13 0.99 -6.97
C GLU A 53 -4.00 1.15 -8.49
N ARG A 54 -2.79 1.44 -8.99
CA ARG A 54 -2.54 1.54 -10.45
C ARG A 54 -2.68 0.20 -11.17
N ALA A 55 -2.55 -0.91 -10.47
CA ALA A 55 -2.77 -2.26 -11.02
C ALA A 55 -4.23 -2.74 -10.91
N GLN A 56 -5.09 -2.06 -10.15
CA GLN A 56 -6.49 -2.46 -9.92
C GLN A 56 -7.29 -2.69 -11.22
N PRO A 57 -7.15 -1.88 -12.31
CA PRO A 57 -7.85 -2.14 -13.58
C PRO A 57 -7.42 -3.42 -14.31
N PHE A 58 -6.34 -4.06 -13.86
CA PHE A 58 -5.80 -5.31 -14.41
C PHE A 58 -6.05 -6.52 -13.49
N LEU A 59 -6.77 -6.34 -12.38
CA LEU A 59 -7.18 -7.44 -11.51
C LEU A 59 -8.24 -8.29 -12.22
N LEU A 60 -7.87 -9.51 -12.60
CA LEU A 60 -8.76 -10.43 -13.31
C LEU A 60 -9.73 -11.18 -12.37
N ALA A 61 -9.25 -11.56 -11.18
CA ALA A 61 -9.98 -12.38 -10.21
C ALA A 61 -9.31 -12.33 -8.83
N VAL A 62 -10.04 -12.69 -7.78
CA VAL A 62 -9.53 -13.14 -6.48
C VAL A 62 -10.04 -14.57 -6.27
N ALA A 63 -9.14 -15.52 -5.97
CA ALA A 63 -9.50 -16.93 -5.94
C ALA A 63 -8.64 -17.77 -4.99
N ARG A 64 -9.23 -18.84 -4.45
CA ARG A 64 -8.54 -19.97 -3.80
C ARG A 64 -7.77 -20.75 -4.88
N MET A 65 -6.45 -20.91 -4.73
CA MET A 65 -5.60 -21.59 -5.72
C MET A 65 -4.59 -22.53 -5.03
N PRO A 66 -4.30 -23.73 -5.57
CA PRO A 66 -3.31 -24.63 -4.98
C PRO A 66 -1.90 -24.04 -5.09
N VAL A 67 -1.14 -24.06 -3.98
CA VAL A 67 0.21 -23.49 -3.90
C VAL A 67 1.17 -24.13 -4.92
N ASP A 68 0.95 -25.39 -5.29
CA ASP A 68 1.78 -26.07 -6.28
C ASP A 68 1.46 -25.70 -7.73
N MET A 69 0.37 -24.99 -7.99
CA MET A 69 0.11 -24.35 -9.29
C MET A 69 0.76 -22.97 -9.42
N LEU A 70 1.55 -22.57 -8.43
CA LEU A 70 2.32 -21.32 -8.44
C LEU A 70 3.78 -21.56 -8.84
N SER A 71 4.30 -20.72 -9.73
CA SER A 71 5.71 -20.70 -10.17
C SER A 71 6.40 -19.42 -9.70
N THR A 72 7.51 -19.54 -8.96
CA THR A 72 8.40 -18.40 -8.68
C THR A 72 9.38 -18.11 -9.81
N ALA A 73 9.48 -18.98 -10.82
CA ALA A 73 10.24 -18.72 -12.04
C ALA A 73 9.38 -17.93 -13.02
N TRP A 74 9.90 -16.79 -13.49
CA TRP A 74 9.22 -15.90 -14.43
C TRP A 74 9.64 -16.19 -15.87
N SER A 75 8.70 -16.13 -16.81
CA SER A 75 8.98 -16.18 -18.25
C SER A 75 9.78 -14.96 -18.73
N VAL A 76 9.57 -13.81 -18.08
CA VAL A 76 10.25 -12.54 -18.40
C VAL A 76 11.01 -12.01 -17.17
N GLY A 77 12.32 -11.84 -17.31
CA GLY A 77 13.16 -11.26 -16.27
C GLY A 77 13.60 -12.26 -15.20
N LYS A 78 13.69 -11.81 -13.94
CA LYS A 78 14.11 -12.63 -12.78
C LYS A 78 13.36 -12.20 -11.54
N ASN A 79 12.79 -13.16 -10.82
CA ASN A 79 12.18 -12.93 -9.51
C ASN A 79 13.24 -12.56 -8.46
N ARG A 80 12.82 -11.93 -7.36
CA ARG A 80 13.71 -11.59 -6.24
C ARG A 80 14.21 -12.86 -5.55
N PRO A 81 15.48 -12.93 -5.11
CA PRO A 81 15.97 -14.07 -4.35
C PRO A 81 15.20 -14.21 -3.02
N ILE A 82 15.03 -15.45 -2.57
CA ILE A 82 14.44 -15.74 -1.27
C ILE A 82 15.40 -15.27 -0.17
N ASN A 83 14.86 -14.51 0.79
CA ASN A 83 15.58 -14.07 1.98
C ASN A 83 15.19 -15.00 3.12
N ALA A 84 16.10 -15.86 3.56
CA ALA A 84 15.84 -16.86 4.59
C ALA A 84 15.47 -16.23 5.95
N ALA A 85 16.06 -15.09 6.33
CA ALA A 85 15.71 -14.40 7.58
C ALA A 85 14.24 -13.96 7.57
N HIS A 86 13.79 -13.38 6.46
CA HIS A 86 12.40 -12.95 6.30
C HIS A 86 11.41 -14.12 6.22
N VAL A 87 11.83 -15.26 5.64
CA VAL A 87 11.03 -16.50 5.71
C VAL A 87 10.86 -16.97 7.15
N GLN A 88 11.93 -16.95 7.96
CA GLN A 88 11.86 -17.37 9.36
C GLN A 88 11.03 -16.41 10.23
N GLU A 89 11.07 -15.09 9.96
CA GLU A 89 10.13 -14.12 10.55
C GLU A 89 8.67 -14.48 10.25
N LEU A 90 8.35 -14.83 8.99
CA LEU A 90 7.01 -15.23 8.58
C LEU A 90 6.58 -16.56 9.21
N VAL A 91 7.45 -17.57 9.26
CA VAL A 91 7.18 -18.85 9.94
C VAL A 91 6.90 -18.62 11.43
N HIS A 92 7.67 -17.75 12.08
CA HIS A 92 7.42 -17.40 13.48
C HIS A 92 6.05 -16.71 13.66
N ALA A 93 5.74 -15.74 12.79
CA ALA A 93 4.45 -15.04 12.81
C ALA A 93 3.26 -16.00 12.65
N PHE A 94 3.35 -16.98 11.74
CA PHE A 94 2.29 -17.98 11.53
C PHE A 94 2.05 -18.85 12.77
N ARG A 95 3.11 -19.19 13.53
CA ARG A 95 2.99 -19.92 14.79
C ARG A 95 2.41 -19.08 15.93
N SER A 96 2.70 -17.78 15.98
CA SER A 96 2.29 -16.91 17.10
C SER A 96 0.92 -16.26 16.92
N GLY A 97 0.55 -15.90 15.69
CA GLY A 97 -0.69 -15.19 15.36
C GLY A 97 -1.67 -15.96 14.47
N GLY A 98 -1.32 -17.18 14.06
CA GLY A 98 -2.08 -17.93 13.07
C GLY A 98 -1.83 -17.47 11.63
N LEU A 99 -2.63 -17.97 10.70
CA LEU A 99 -2.49 -17.72 9.27
C LEU A 99 -3.80 -17.15 8.70
N GLU A 100 -3.94 -15.83 8.70
CA GLU A 100 -5.12 -15.11 8.20
C GLU A 100 -5.17 -15.14 6.65
N ARG A 101 -5.52 -16.29 6.06
CA ARG A 101 -5.44 -16.54 4.61
C ARG A 101 -6.31 -15.61 3.77
N ARG A 102 -7.53 -15.28 4.23
CA ARG A 102 -8.49 -14.41 3.51
C ARG A 102 -8.08 -12.91 3.50
N ALA A 103 -7.21 -12.48 4.44
CA ALA A 103 -6.82 -11.08 4.64
C ALA A 103 -6.15 -10.45 3.39
N PRO A 104 -6.57 -9.26 2.90
CA PRO A 104 -6.07 -8.64 1.67
C PRO A 104 -4.56 -8.37 1.58
N GLU A 105 -3.84 -8.35 2.70
CA GLU A 105 -2.38 -8.22 2.87
C GLU A 105 -1.64 -9.57 2.83
N ASN A 106 -2.36 -10.68 3.01
CA ASN A 106 -1.84 -12.04 2.98
C ASN A 106 -2.02 -12.73 1.62
N ARG A 107 -2.89 -12.18 0.76
CA ARG A 107 -3.10 -12.62 -0.63
C ARG A 107 -1.79 -12.59 -1.44
N ILE A 108 -1.58 -13.64 -2.23
CA ILE A 108 -0.47 -13.77 -3.17
C ILE A 108 -0.84 -13.08 -4.48
N VAL A 109 0.08 -12.31 -5.08
CA VAL A 109 -0.16 -11.67 -6.38
C VAL A 109 0.47 -12.51 -7.47
N VAL A 110 -0.34 -12.91 -8.46
CA VAL A 110 0.05 -13.76 -9.57
C VAL A 110 -0.16 -13.07 -10.92
N LEU A 111 0.63 -13.45 -11.91
CA LEU A 111 0.47 -13.12 -13.32
C LEU A 111 -0.08 -14.34 -14.05
N CYS A 112 -1.16 -14.13 -14.79
CA CYS A 112 -1.83 -15.08 -15.66
C CYS A 112 -2.53 -14.32 -16.79
N SER A 113 -2.99 -15.04 -17.82
CA SER A 113 -3.77 -14.48 -18.92
C SER A 113 -5.26 -14.35 -18.59
N ALA A 114 -5.95 -13.41 -19.25
CA ALA A 114 -7.41 -13.30 -19.15
C ALA A 114 -8.11 -14.56 -19.69
N GLU A 115 -7.48 -15.25 -20.65
CA GLU A 115 -7.96 -16.49 -21.25
C GLU A 115 -7.94 -17.64 -20.24
N GLU A 116 -6.87 -17.81 -19.45
CA GLU A 116 -6.80 -18.83 -18.39
C GLU A 116 -7.87 -18.61 -17.31
N VAL A 117 -8.10 -17.35 -16.90
CA VAL A 117 -9.16 -17.00 -15.94
C VAL A 117 -10.55 -17.25 -16.52
N ARG A 118 -10.79 -16.92 -17.80
CA ARG A 118 -12.08 -17.22 -18.47
C ARG A 118 -12.38 -18.71 -18.55
N ARG A 119 -11.37 -19.57 -18.74
CA ARG A 119 -11.58 -21.03 -18.70
C ARG A 119 -11.99 -21.51 -17.32
N MET A 120 -11.36 -21.01 -16.25
CA MET A 120 -11.79 -21.33 -14.88
C MET A 120 -13.24 -20.94 -14.62
N LEU A 121 -13.65 -19.75 -15.06
CA LEU A 121 -15.03 -19.27 -14.94
C LEU A 121 -16.04 -20.11 -15.75
N GLN A 122 -15.58 -20.79 -16.81
CA GLN A 122 -16.42 -21.68 -17.64
C GLN A 122 -16.47 -23.13 -17.15
N ASP A 123 -15.44 -23.59 -16.43
CA ASP A 123 -15.33 -24.94 -15.87
C ASP A 123 -16.13 -25.14 -14.57
N GLY A 124 -16.62 -24.05 -13.96
CA GLY A 124 -17.31 -24.09 -12.66
C GLY A 124 -16.59 -23.37 -11.54
N GLY A 125 -15.69 -22.42 -11.81
CA GLY A 125 -14.97 -21.66 -10.75
C GLY A 125 -15.83 -20.79 -9.81
N ASP A 126 -17.16 -20.85 -9.94
CA ASP A 126 -18.16 -20.27 -9.04
C ASP A 126 -18.91 -21.33 -8.19
N GLU A 127 -18.58 -22.61 -8.35
CA GLU A 127 -19.04 -23.69 -7.47
C GLU A 127 -18.49 -23.41 -6.07
N ARG A 128 -19.40 -23.12 -5.12
CA ARG A 128 -19.10 -23.27 -3.69
C ARG A 128 -18.68 -24.72 -3.51
N ASP A 129 -17.55 -24.95 -2.83
CA ASP A 129 -17.18 -26.30 -2.41
C ASP A 129 -18.34 -26.82 -1.53
N GLU A 130 -19.07 -27.86 -1.96
CA GLU A 130 -20.27 -28.36 -1.24
C GLU A 130 -19.93 -28.92 0.17
N ASP A 131 -18.65 -29.04 0.50
CA ASP A 131 -18.12 -29.44 1.80
C ASP A 131 -18.02 -28.27 2.83
N ASP A 132 -18.19 -27.00 2.44
CA ASP A 132 -18.26 -25.85 3.37
C ASP A 132 -19.71 -25.75 3.96
N GLU A 133 -20.15 -26.78 4.71
CA GLU A 133 -21.47 -26.82 5.40
C GLU A 133 -21.59 -25.84 6.61
N ASP A 134 -20.51 -25.14 6.97
CA ASP A 134 -20.45 -24.20 8.12
C ASP A 134 -20.66 -22.71 7.75
N ASP A 135 -20.84 -22.33 6.47
CA ASP A 135 -21.00 -20.93 6.01
C ASP A 135 -22.50 -20.47 6.03
N GLU A 136 -23.16 -20.56 7.20
CA GLU A 136 -24.53 -20.04 7.43
C GLU A 136 -24.61 -18.52 7.74
N ASP A 137 -23.47 -17.81 7.81
CA ASP A 137 -23.36 -16.40 8.25
C ASP A 137 -22.70 -15.46 7.20
N ASP A 138 -23.09 -15.55 5.91
CA ASP A 138 -22.59 -14.64 4.85
C ASP A 138 -23.74 -14.02 4.01
N GLU A 139 -24.74 -13.48 4.71
CA GLU A 139 -25.64 -12.43 4.20
C GLU A 139 -25.06 -11.04 4.56
N ASP A 140 -24.95 -10.12 3.59
CA ASP A 140 -24.52 -8.70 3.71
C ASP A 140 -23.02 -8.29 3.56
N ASP A 141 -22.24 -8.89 2.63
CA ASP A 141 -20.96 -8.30 2.14
C ASP A 141 -20.94 -8.06 0.60
N GLU A 142 -21.93 -7.29 0.12
CA GLU A 142 -22.25 -7.08 -1.31
C GLU A 142 -21.16 -6.33 -2.14
N ASP A 143 -20.17 -5.71 -1.48
CA ASP A 143 -19.09 -4.91 -2.12
C ASP A 143 -17.73 -5.65 -2.22
N GLY A 144 -17.62 -6.88 -1.70
CA GLY A 144 -16.41 -7.69 -1.77
C GLY A 144 -16.22 -8.39 -3.13
N PRO A 145 -14.99 -8.47 -3.70
CA PRO A 145 -14.74 -9.34 -4.84
C PRO A 145 -14.86 -10.81 -4.40
N ARG A 146 -16.00 -11.44 -4.74
CA ARG A 146 -16.36 -12.84 -4.45
C ARG A 146 -15.17 -13.78 -4.68
N GLU A 147 -14.82 -14.57 -3.67
CA GLU A 147 -13.67 -15.47 -3.72
C GLU A 147 -13.99 -16.72 -4.56
N LEU A 148 -13.39 -16.83 -5.74
CA LEU A 148 -13.63 -17.92 -6.68
C LEU A 148 -12.84 -19.20 -6.31
N SER A 149 -13.32 -20.37 -6.74
CA SER A 149 -12.61 -21.64 -6.54
C SER A 149 -11.75 -21.98 -7.77
N PHE A 150 -10.44 -21.74 -7.71
CA PHE A 150 -9.47 -22.12 -8.75
C PHE A 150 -8.66 -23.37 -8.36
N LEU A 151 -9.25 -24.27 -7.55
CA LEU A 151 -8.61 -25.53 -7.13
C LEU A 151 -8.27 -26.43 -8.33
N ARG A 152 -9.13 -26.48 -9.35
CA ARG A 152 -8.95 -27.29 -10.57
C ARG A 152 -8.03 -26.65 -11.64
N TRP A 153 -7.27 -25.61 -11.32
CA TRP A 153 -6.41 -24.88 -12.27
C TRP A 153 -5.47 -25.79 -13.09
N ALA A 154 -4.92 -26.83 -12.47
CA ALA A 154 -4.06 -27.81 -13.14
C ALA A 154 -4.74 -28.50 -14.32
N GLU A 155 -6.02 -28.87 -14.16
CA GLU A 155 -6.82 -29.61 -15.13
C GLU A 155 -7.29 -28.71 -16.27
N VAL A 156 -7.70 -27.49 -15.92
CA VAL A 156 -8.31 -26.52 -16.85
C VAL A 156 -7.28 -25.82 -17.73
N ASN A 157 -6.13 -25.46 -17.16
CA ASN A 157 -5.14 -24.63 -17.84
C ASN A 157 -3.84 -25.37 -18.21
N GLY A 158 -3.47 -26.43 -17.48
CA GLY A 158 -2.23 -27.20 -17.73
C GLY A 158 -0.92 -26.41 -17.51
N THR A 159 -1.02 -25.17 -17.01
CA THR A 159 0.06 -24.21 -16.78
C THR A 159 0.13 -23.82 -15.30
N LYS A 160 1.26 -23.25 -14.87
CA LYS A 160 1.39 -22.63 -13.54
C LYS A 160 1.31 -21.11 -13.65
N ALA A 161 0.63 -20.45 -12.72
CA ALA A 161 0.60 -19.00 -12.65
C ALA A 161 1.93 -18.45 -12.07
N GLU A 162 2.42 -17.32 -12.57
CA GLU A 162 3.71 -16.76 -12.16
C GLU A 162 3.55 -15.85 -10.92
N VAL A 163 4.32 -16.08 -9.86
CA VAL A 163 4.22 -15.34 -8.59
C VAL A 163 4.95 -14.00 -8.71
N MET A 164 4.18 -12.92 -8.82
CA MET A 164 4.68 -11.54 -8.86
C MET A 164 5.06 -11.02 -7.47
N ALA A 165 4.29 -11.38 -6.44
CA ALA A 165 4.58 -11.06 -5.05
C ALA A 165 4.01 -12.11 -4.09
N GLY A 166 4.74 -12.40 -3.00
CA GLY A 166 4.34 -13.37 -1.98
C GLY A 166 5.20 -14.64 -1.94
N GLN A 167 6.28 -14.71 -2.71
CA GLN A 167 7.20 -15.84 -2.78
C GLN A 167 7.80 -16.24 -1.42
N HIS A 168 8.11 -15.28 -0.55
CA HIS A 168 8.57 -15.56 0.82
C HIS A 168 7.46 -16.15 1.70
N ARG A 169 6.21 -15.73 1.49
CA ARG A 169 5.02 -16.28 2.19
C ARG A 169 4.69 -17.69 1.71
N ILE A 170 4.84 -17.99 0.42
CA ILE A 170 4.77 -19.37 -0.12
C ILE A 170 5.85 -20.26 0.51
N GLN A 171 7.09 -19.77 0.60
CA GLN A 171 8.19 -20.54 1.19
C GLN A 171 7.97 -20.78 2.68
N ALA A 172 7.57 -19.74 3.43
CA ALA A 172 7.23 -19.84 4.84
C ALA A 172 6.04 -20.78 5.10
N LEU A 173 5.03 -20.77 4.23
CA LEU A 173 3.89 -21.68 4.31
C LEU A 173 4.33 -23.14 4.11
N ARG A 174 5.20 -23.41 3.14
CA ARG A 174 5.77 -24.75 2.92
C ARG A 174 6.62 -25.24 4.09
N GLU A 175 7.38 -24.35 4.72
CA GLU A 175 8.15 -24.67 5.94
C GLU A 175 7.21 -24.95 7.12
N TYR A 176 6.22 -24.09 7.36
CA TYR A 176 5.21 -24.24 8.40
C TYR A 176 4.40 -25.54 8.27
N VAL A 177 3.90 -25.86 7.08
CA VAL A 177 3.18 -27.13 6.79
C VAL A 177 4.06 -28.34 7.06
N LYS A 178 5.32 -28.31 6.61
CA LYS A 178 6.29 -29.40 6.83
C LYS A 178 6.58 -29.66 8.32
N GLU A 179 6.56 -28.61 9.14
CA GLU A 179 6.83 -28.71 10.59
C GLU A 179 5.60 -29.10 11.42
N THR A 180 4.41 -28.63 11.02
CA THR A 180 3.17 -28.82 11.78
C THR A 180 2.34 -30.01 11.33
N GLY A 181 2.53 -30.49 10.09
CA GLY A 181 1.64 -31.47 9.48
C GLY A 181 0.25 -30.93 9.15
N ALA A 182 0.07 -29.60 9.13
CA ALA A 182 -1.17 -28.97 8.71
C ALA A 182 -1.52 -29.33 7.25
N PRO A 183 -2.80 -29.57 6.93
CA PRO A 183 -3.25 -29.87 5.57
C PRO A 183 -3.13 -28.68 4.60
#